data_AF-A0A1Q5P6K8-F1
#
_entry.id   AF-A0A1Q5P6K8-F1
#
_cell.length_a   1.000
_cell.length_b   1.000
_cell.length_c   1.000
_cell.angle_alpha   90.00
_cell.angle_beta   90.00
_cell.angle_gamma   90.00
#
_symmetry.space_group_name_H-M   'P 1'
#
loop_
_entity.id
_entity.type
_entity.pdbx_description
1 polymer ?
#
loop_
_entity_poly.entity_id
_entity_poly.type
_entity_poly.pdbx_seq_one_letter_code
_entity_poly.pdbx_strand_id
1 'polypeptide(L)' 'MINHEHLAELNFQINELRHLLISTGTSRGLGCMETLKYSEELDKLIIQIQLHNRC' A
#
# COMPACT_ATOMS: atom_id res chain seq x y z
N MET A 1 10.14 -20.99 -7.38
CA MET A 1 11.09 -20.14 -6.63
C MET A 1 10.33 -18.94 -6.14
N ILE A 2 10.32 -18.71 -4.83
CA ILE A 2 9.74 -17.52 -4.23
C ILE A 2 10.63 -16.34 -4.67
N ASN A 3 10.09 -15.43 -5.48
CA ASN A 3 10.83 -14.23 -5.89
C ASN A 3 10.93 -13.29 -4.69
N HIS A 4 11.96 -13.48 -3.87
CA HIS A 4 12.28 -12.60 -2.74
C HIS A 4 12.37 -11.12 -3.15
N GLU A 5 12.81 -10.83 -4.39
CA GLU A 5 12.80 -9.49 -4.96
C GLU A 5 11.39 -8.91 -5.14
N HIS A 6 10.43 -9.72 -5.58
CA HIS A 6 9.05 -9.27 -5.79
C HIS A 6 8.36 -8.95 -4.46
N LEU A 7 8.60 -9.76 -3.42
CA LEU A 7 8.07 -9.48 -2.08
C LEU A 7 8.72 -8.24 -1.45
N ALA A 8 10.02 -8.02 -1.67
CA ALA A 8 10.71 -6.81 -1.22
C ALA A 8 10.16 -5.56 -1.92
N GLU A 9 9.92 -5.64 -3.23
CA GLU A 9 9.34 -4.55 -4.02
C GLU A 9 7.92 -4.21 -3.57
N LEU A 10 7.06 -5.22 -3.36
CA LEU A 10 5.71 -5.00 -2.83
C LEU A 10 5.72 -4.35 -1.44
N ASN A 11 6.59 -4.80 -0.55
CA ASN A 11 6.73 -4.20 0.78
C ASN A 11 7.22 -2.74 0.70
N PHE A 12 8.12 -2.44 -0.21
CA PHE A 12 8.56 -1.06 -0.46
C PHE A 12 7.40 -0.19 -0.93
N GLN A 13 6.63 -0.64 -1.92
CA GLN A 13 5.46 0.10 -2.42
C GLN A 13 4.39 0.33 -1.34
N ILE A 14 4.15 -0.66 -0.48
CA ILE A 14 3.23 -0.52 0.67
C ILE A 14 3.70 0.57 1.62
N ASN A 15 4.99 0.61 1.96
CA ASN A 15 5.52 1.61 2.87
C ASN A 15 5.45 3.02 2.28
N GLU A 16 5.80 3.18 1.00
CA GLU A 16 5.68 4.46 0.31
C GLU A 16 4.22 4.95 0.27
N LEU A 17 3.27 4.07 -0.09
CA LEU A 17 1.84 4.40 -0.09
C LEU A 17 1.32 4.73 1.31
N ARG A 18 1.79 4.06 2.36
CA ARG A 18 1.45 4.42 3.75
C ARG A 18 1.93 5.82 4.10
N HIS A 19 3.16 6.17 3.75
CA HIS A 19 3.69 7.51 4.00
C HIS A 19 2.90 8.58 3.23
N LEU A 20 2.56 8.32 1.97
CA LEU A 20 1.73 9.22 1.16
C LEU A 20 0.32 9.37 1.73
N LEU A 21 -0.32 8.28 2.13
CA LEU A 21 -1.65 8.29 2.75
C LEU A 21 -1.63 9.10 4.05
N ILE A 22 -0.67 8.86 4.94
CA ILE A 22 -0.56 9.59 6.21
C ILE A 22 -0.30 11.07 5.97
N SER A 23 0.64 11.40 5.08
CA SER A 23 0.97 12.79 4.73
C SER A 23 -0.22 13.53 4.14
N THR A 24 -0.90 12.92 3.17
CA THR A 24 -2.09 13.49 2.50
C THR A 24 -3.28 13.56 3.45
N GLY A 25 -3.50 12.53 4.26
CA GLY A 25 -4.55 12.50 5.26
C GLY A 25 -4.37 13.56 6.34
N THR A 26 -3.12 13.84 6.73
CA THR A 26 -2.78 14.88 7.71
C THR A 26 -2.90 16.28 7.12
N SER A 27 -2.52 16.47 5.86
CA SER A 27 -2.49 17.80 5.21
C SER A 27 -3.81 18.21 4.55
N ARG A 28 -4.55 17.27 3.96
CA ARG A 28 -5.76 17.50 3.16
C ARG A 28 -7.01 16.84 3.74
N GLY A 29 -6.85 16.03 4.78
CA GLY A 29 -7.94 15.29 5.44
C GLY A 29 -8.13 13.88 4.89
N LEU A 30 -8.69 13.01 5.73
CA LEU A 30 -8.93 11.60 5.39
C LEU A 30 -10.04 11.40 4.34
N GLY A 31 -10.96 12.36 4.22
CA GLY A 31 -12.06 12.32 3.24
C GLY A 31 -11.70 12.90 1.87
N CYS A 32 -10.47 13.38 1.66
CA CYS A 32 -10.10 13.94 0.36
C CYS A 32 -9.88 12.82 -0.66
N MET A 33 -10.13 13.13 -1.94
CA MET A 33 -10.06 12.15 -3.03
C MET A 33 -8.69 11.46 -3.12
N GLU A 34 -7.60 12.19 -2.86
CA GLU A 34 -6.24 11.64 -2.90
C GLU A 34 -5.99 10.66 -1.75
N THR A 35 -6.43 10.98 -0.52
CA THR A 35 -6.30 10.07 0.62
C THR A 35 -7.10 8.79 0.42
N LEU A 36 -8.33 8.90 -0.11
CA LEU A 36 -9.16 7.74 -0.44
C LEU A 36 -8.50 6.87 -1.52
N LYS A 37 -7.97 7.49 -2.57
CA LYS A 37 -7.23 6.77 -3.62
C LYS A 37 -6.01 6.03 -3.07
N TYR A 38 -5.21 6.68 -2.22
CA TYR A 38 -4.07 6.01 -1.59
C TYR A 38 -4.50 4.87 -0.66
N SER A 39 -5.66 5.00 0.01
CA SER A 39 -6.23 3.92 0.84
C SER A 39 -6.61 2.71 0.00
N GLU A 40 -7.30 2.91 -1.14
CA GLU A 40 -7.71 1.82 -2.02
C GLU A 40 -6.52 1.09 -2.65
N GLU A 41 -5.49 1.83 -3.10
CA GLU A 41 -4.28 1.23 -3.68
C GLU A 41 -3.46 0.47 -2.61
N LEU A 42 -3.40 1.00 -1.39
CA LEU A 42 -2.74 0.33 -0.28
C LEU A 42 -3.43 -1.00 0.07
N ASP A 43 -4.76 -1.02 0.13
CA ASP A 43 -5.52 -2.25 0.39
C ASP A 43 -5.30 -3.32 -0.67
N LYS A 44 -5.22 -2.94 -1.96
CA LYS A 44 -4.91 -3.87 -3.05
C LYS A 44 -3.54 -4.53 -2.86
N LEU A 45 -2.52 -3.75 -2.51
CA LEU A 45 -1.16 -4.28 -2.27
C LEU A 45 -1.11 -5.20 -1.04
N ILE A 46 -1.82 -4.85 0.03
CA ILE A 46 -1.91 -5.71 1.23
C ILE A 46 -2.58 -7.04 0.89
N ILE A 47 -3.67 -7.02 0.12
CA ILE A 47 -4.35 -8.23 -0.34
C ILE A 47 -3.42 -9.09 -1.20
N GLN A 48 -2.65 -8.48 -2.12
CA GLN A 48 -1.67 -9.21 -2.94
C GLN A 48 -0.64 -9.95 -2.08
N ILE A 49 -0.08 -9.30 -1.05
CA ILE A 49 0.85 -9.97 -0.12
C ILE A 49 0.16 -11.10 0.66
N GLN A 50 -1.05 -10.85 1.17
CA GLN A 50 -1.78 -11.85 1.96
C GLN A 50 -2.12 -13.09 1.13
N LEU A 51 -2.47 -12.91 -0.14
CA LEU A 51 -2.69 -14.01 -1.08
C LEU A 51 -1.38 -14.72 -1.44
N HIS A 52 -0.29 -13.97 -1.62
CA HIS A 52 1.03 -14.54 -1.88
C HIS A 52 1.53 -15.41 -0.72
N ASN A 53 1.27 -15.02 0.53
CA ASN A 53 1.66 -15.77 1.73
C ASN A 53 0.76 -16.98 2.04
N ARG A 54 -0.36 -17.17 1.32
CA ARG A 54 -1.32 -18.26 1.54
C ARG A 54 -1.13 -19.46 0.61
N CYS A 55 -0.12 -19.44 -0.27
CA CYS A 55 0.20 -20.53 -1.21
C CYS A 55 1.52 -21.22 -0.84
#